data_AF-X1NVW3-F1
#
_entry.id   AF-X1NVW3-F1
#
_cell.length_a   1.000
_cell.length_b   1.000
_cell.length_c   1.000
_cell.angle_alpha   90.00
_cell.angle_beta   90.00
_cell.angle_gamma   90.00
#
_symmetry.space_group_name_H-M   'P 1'
#
loop_
_entity.id
_entity.type
_entity.pdbx_description
1 polymer ?
#
loop_
_entity_poly.entity_id
_entity_poly.type
_entity_poly.pdbx_seq_one_letter_code
_entity_poly.pdbx_strand_id
1 'polypeptide(L)'
;YRECLVLVDEITVLTSGLVILQKLLGQLILIHYSTVASAFQSDAPPIVKSADFKSAKNGDWNDPNTWDPIGIPASGDPVQILGNLTGGPHIITVKGDQTCGNLTIDEDGRLYLDTTVGCELKLDDGATLDNDGEIKYIATGVPDQNDATLTSAGM
;
A
#
# COMPACT_ATOMS: atom_id res chain seq x y z
N TYR A 1 4.66 -31.72 -72.34
CA TYR A 1 3.45 -31.03 -71.84
C TYR A 1 2.83 -31.69 -70.61
N ARG A 2 2.63 -33.03 -70.59
CA ARG A 2 2.04 -33.72 -69.42
C ARG A 2 2.93 -33.72 -68.16
N GLU A 3 4.24 -33.88 -68.32
CA GLU A 3 5.18 -33.90 -67.19
C GLU A 3 5.37 -32.52 -66.53
N CYS A 4 5.27 -31.44 -67.32
CA CYS A 4 5.37 -30.08 -66.81
C CYS A 4 4.15 -29.70 -65.95
N LEU A 5 2.95 -30.21 -66.29
CA LEU A 5 1.73 -29.94 -65.52
C LEU A 5 1.75 -30.61 -64.14
N VAL A 6 2.30 -31.84 -64.04
CA VAL A 6 2.41 -32.60 -62.78
C VAL A 6 3.37 -31.92 -61.80
N LEU A 7 4.50 -31.42 -62.30
CA LEU A 7 5.48 -30.70 -61.46
C LEU A 7 4.93 -29.38 -60.91
N VAL A 8 4.09 -28.67 -61.67
CA VAL A 8 3.47 -27.41 -61.21
C VAL A 8 2.42 -27.70 -60.13
N ASP A 9 1.68 -28.80 -60.25
CA ASP A 9 0.67 -29.21 -59.26
C ASP A 9 1.31 -29.66 -57.93
N GLU A 10 2.39 -30.45 -58.00
CA GLU A 10 3.15 -30.86 -56.80
C GLU A 10 3.77 -29.66 -56.06
N ILE A 11 4.34 -28.69 -56.78
CA ILE A 11 4.88 -27.46 -56.19
C ILE A 11 3.76 -26.62 -55.57
N THR A 12 2.58 -26.55 -56.20
CA THR A 12 1.42 -25.82 -55.68
C THR A 12 0.86 -26.44 -54.39
N VAL A 13 0.82 -27.77 -54.31
CA VAL A 13 0.40 -28.50 -53.11
C VAL A 13 1.41 -28.30 -51.96
N LEU A 14 2.72 -28.35 -52.25
CA LEU A 14 3.77 -28.16 -51.25
C LEU A 14 3.78 -26.72 -50.71
N THR A 15 3.64 -25.72 -51.56
CA THR A 15 3.55 -24.31 -51.14
C THR A 15 2.29 -24.04 -50.31
N SER A 16 1.16 -24.63 -50.69
CA SER A 16 -0.11 -24.49 -49.95
C SER A 16 -0.05 -25.15 -48.56
N GLY A 17 0.55 -26.34 -48.46
CA GLY A 17 0.76 -27.04 -47.18
C GLY A 17 1.67 -26.26 -46.22
N LEU A 18 2.75 -25.67 -46.73
CA LEU A 18 3.67 -24.85 -45.93
C LEU A 18 3.00 -23.58 -45.41
N VAL A 19 2.15 -22.92 -46.22
CA VAL A 19 1.37 -21.75 -45.81
C VAL A 19 0.35 -22.09 -44.71
N ILE A 20 -0.29 -23.26 -44.80
CA ILE A 20 -1.24 -23.74 -43.78
C ILE A 20 -0.51 -24.03 -42.46
N LEU A 21 0.65 -24.68 -42.51
CA LEU A 21 1.50 -24.94 -41.34
C LEU A 21 2.00 -23.64 -40.69
N GLN A 22 2.40 -22.64 -41.48
CA GLN A 22 2.79 -21.33 -40.95
C GLN A 22 1.63 -20.59 -40.26
N LYS A 23 0.41 -20.67 -40.81
CA LYS A 23 -0.78 -20.06 -40.18
C LYS A 23 -1.18 -20.76 -38.89
N LEU A 24 -1.13 -22.10 -38.86
CA LEU A 24 -1.44 -22.89 -37.66
C LEU A 24 -0.39 -22.69 -36.55
N LEU A 25 0.89 -22.62 -36.90
CA LEU A 25 1.96 -22.27 -35.95
C LEU A 25 1.79 -20.84 -35.42
N GLY A 26 1.42 -19.88 -36.28
CA GLY A 26 1.12 -18.51 -35.86
C GLY A 26 -0.07 -18.40 -34.90
N GLN A 27 -1.15 -19.15 -35.15
CA GLN A 27 -2.31 -19.22 -34.24
C GLN A 27 -1.97 -19.92 -32.91
N LEU A 28 -1.17 -20.98 -32.94
CA LEU A 28 -0.74 -21.70 -31.74
C LEU A 28 0.17 -20.82 -30.85
N ILE A 29 1.02 -19.99 -31.44
CA ILE A 29 1.85 -19.01 -30.72
C ILE A 29 0.98 -17.89 -30.10
N LEU A 30 -0.10 -17.47 -30.78
CA LEU A 30 -1.00 -16.42 -30.29
C LEU A 30 -1.83 -16.88 -29.08
N ILE A 31 -2.30 -18.13 -29.06
CA ILE A 31 -3.11 -18.69 -27.96
C ILE A 31 -2.29 -18.83 -26.65
N HIS A 32 -0.98 -19.09 -26.75
CA HIS A 32 -0.10 -19.15 -25.57
C HIS A 32 0.25 -17.76 -25.01
N TYR A 33 0.24 -16.70 -25.82
CA TYR A 33 0.46 -15.33 -25.32
C TYR A 33 -0.78 -14.76 -24.62
N SER A 34 -1.98 -15.08 -25.08
CA SER A 34 -3.24 -14.56 -24.50
C SER A 34 -3.56 -15.13 -23.11
N THR A 35 -3.08 -16.34 -22.80
CA THR A 35 -3.38 -17.02 -21.53
C THR A 35 -2.40 -16.67 -20.41
N VAL A 36 -1.22 -16.12 -20.73
CA VAL A 36 -0.24 -15.68 -19.72
C VAL A 36 -0.29 -14.18 -19.42
N ALA A 37 -0.91 -13.38 -20.29
CA ALA A 37 -1.00 -11.92 -20.11
C ALA A 37 -1.97 -11.49 -18.99
N SER A 38 -2.83 -12.39 -18.50
CA SER A 38 -3.82 -12.07 -17.46
C SER A 38 -3.38 -12.47 -16.04
N ALA A 39 -2.15 -12.96 -15.86
CA ALA A 39 -1.65 -13.43 -14.56
C ALA A 39 -0.49 -12.60 -13.97
N PHE A 40 -0.08 -11.51 -14.63
CA PHE A 40 0.93 -10.59 -14.11
C PHE A 40 0.47 -9.14 -14.26
N GLN A 41 -0.73 -8.84 -13.78
CA GLN A 41 -0.92 -7.52 -13.20
C GLN A 41 -0.25 -7.59 -11.82
N SER A 42 1.06 -7.40 -11.84
CA SER A 42 1.77 -6.94 -10.66
C SER A 42 1.13 -5.61 -10.35
N ASP A 43 0.21 -5.57 -9.40
CA ASP A 43 0.08 -4.37 -8.59
C ASP A 43 1.50 -4.15 -8.08
N ALA A 44 2.20 -3.18 -8.66
CA ALA A 44 3.45 -2.74 -8.07
C ALA A 44 3.11 -2.51 -6.60
N PRO A 45 3.86 -3.08 -5.63
CA PRO A 45 3.72 -2.65 -4.26
C PRO A 45 3.74 -1.12 -4.31
N PRO A 46 2.83 -0.42 -3.59
CA PRO A 46 2.91 1.02 -3.52
C PRO A 46 4.38 1.37 -3.27
N ILE A 47 4.94 2.28 -4.07
CA ILE A 47 6.30 2.78 -3.83
C ILE A 47 6.22 3.57 -2.53
N VAL A 48 6.24 2.86 -1.41
CA VAL A 48 6.44 3.44 -0.09
C VAL A 48 7.94 3.57 0.07
N LYS A 49 8.41 4.79 0.35
CA LYS A 49 9.63 4.93 1.13
C LYS A 49 9.35 4.25 2.47
N SER A 50 9.61 2.95 2.54
CA SER A 50 9.46 2.14 3.74
C SER A 50 10.70 2.32 4.61
N ALA A 51 10.72 3.42 5.35
CA ALA A 51 10.85 3.23 6.78
C ALA A 51 9.45 3.52 7.33
N ASP A 52 8.60 2.48 7.37
CA ASP A 52 7.35 2.59 8.10
C ASP A 52 7.74 2.69 9.57
N PHE A 53 7.58 3.88 10.15
CA PHE A 53 7.85 4.08 11.57
C PHE A 53 6.78 3.35 12.34
N LYS A 54 7.16 2.22 12.93
CA LYS A 54 6.27 1.40 13.74
C LYS A 54 6.50 1.72 15.19
N SER A 55 5.42 1.93 15.94
CA SER A 55 5.53 2.05 17.38
C SER A 55 6.05 0.74 17.98
N ALA A 56 7.27 0.73 18.52
CA ALA A 56 7.91 -0.45 19.10
C ALA A 56 7.50 -0.69 20.56
N LYS A 57 7.07 0.37 21.26
CA LYS A 57 6.65 0.35 22.67
C LYS A 57 5.69 1.50 22.96
N ASN A 58 5.07 1.46 24.14
CA ASN A 58 4.37 2.62 24.69
C ASN A 58 5.35 3.77 24.92
N GLY A 59 4.94 5.00 24.62
CA GLY A 59 5.81 6.14 24.86
C GLY A 59 5.38 7.45 24.24
N ASP A 60 6.24 8.44 24.43
CA ASP A 60 6.09 9.75 23.82
C ASP A 60 6.52 9.69 22.34
N TRP A 61 5.77 10.38 21.47
CA TRP A 61 6.09 10.50 20.04
C TRP A 61 7.50 11.03 19.80
N ASN A 62 7.97 11.95 20.64
CA ASN A 62 9.30 12.56 20.55
C ASN A 62 10.42 11.74 21.20
N ASP A 63 10.18 10.54 21.77
CA ASP A 63 11.25 9.63 22.18
C ASP A 63 11.68 8.78 20.97
N PRO A 64 12.92 8.90 20.47
CA PRO A 64 13.41 8.09 19.34
C PRO A 64 13.32 6.58 19.59
N ASN A 65 13.30 6.14 20.85
CA ASN A 65 13.21 4.73 21.23
C ASN A 65 11.76 4.22 21.28
N THR A 66 10.77 5.07 21.01
CA THR A 66 9.36 4.68 20.84
C THR A 66 9.14 3.98 19.50
N TRP A 67 10.02 4.24 18.52
CA TRP A 67 9.84 3.84 17.15
C TRP A 67 10.87 2.83 16.67
N ASP A 68 10.46 2.00 15.71
CA ASP A 68 11.31 1.13 14.91
C ASP A 68 11.12 1.47 13.42
N PRO A 69 12.18 1.87 12.70
CA PRO A 69 13.56 2.06 13.17
C PRO A 69 13.68 3.18 14.21
N ILE A 70 14.74 3.12 15.04
CA ILE A 70 15.03 4.15 16.06
C ILE A 70 15.15 5.52 15.38
N GLY A 71 14.29 6.44 15.80
CA GLY A 71 14.16 7.78 15.21
C GLY A 71 12.83 8.41 15.60
N ILE A 72 12.64 9.69 15.25
CA ILE A 72 11.35 10.38 15.44
C ILE A 72 10.74 10.56 14.04
N PRO A 73 9.50 10.11 13.81
CA PRO A 73 8.83 10.34 12.54
C PRO A 73 8.68 11.83 12.24
N ALA A 74 8.91 12.21 11.00
CA ALA A 74 8.76 13.57 10.49
C ALA A 74 7.88 13.62 9.24
N SER A 75 7.71 14.82 8.66
CA SER A 75 7.03 14.99 7.38
C SER A 75 7.62 14.09 6.29
N GLY A 76 6.75 13.38 5.60
CA GLY A 76 7.03 12.38 4.58
C GLY A 76 7.10 10.95 5.10
N ASP A 77 7.19 10.75 6.42
CA ASP A 77 7.35 9.43 7.01
C ASP A 77 6.00 8.77 7.27
N PRO A 78 5.73 7.57 6.71
CA PRO A 78 4.55 6.80 7.08
C PRO A 78 4.72 6.25 8.50
N VAL A 79 3.66 6.38 9.31
CA VAL A 79 3.61 5.97 10.71
C VAL A 79 2.54 4.91 10.91
N GLN A 80 2.89 3.83 11.61
CA GLN A 80 1.96 2.82 12.05
C GLN A 80 2.03 2.68 13.58
N ILE A 81 0.91 2.95 14.25
CA ILE A 81 0.73 2.66 15.66
C ILE A 81 0.18 1.24 15.76
N LEU A 82 1.04 0.32 16.19
CA LEU A 82 0.72 -1.09 16.31
C LEU A 82 -0.27 -1.35 17.43
N GLY A 83 -1.08 -2.38 17.26
CA GLY A 83 -1.83 -3.02 18.33
C GLY A 83 -0.94 -3.92 19.18
N ASN A 84 -1.22 -4.03 20.48
CA ASN A 84 -0.48 -4.96 21.33
C ASN A 84 -1.09 -6.36 21.29
N LEU A 85 -0.44 -7.24 20.54
CA LEU A 85 -0.83 -8.66 20.40
C LEU A 85 -0.68 -9.48 21.69
N THR A 86 0.00 -8.95 22.72
CA THR A 86 0.35 -9.68 23.96
C THR A 86 -0.46 -9.26 25.19
N GLY A 87 -1.40 -8.32 25.02
CA GLY A 87 -2.40 -7.93 26.03
C GLY A 87 -2.14 -6.56 26.68
N GLY A 88 -3.18 -5.72 26.69
CA GLY A 88 -3.19 -4.32 27.17
C GLY A 88 -2.96 -3.31 26.03
N PRO A 89 -3.41 -2.05 26.14
CA PRO A 89 -3.35 -1.09 25.01
C PRO A 89 -1.91 -0.68 24.66
N HIS A 90 -1.62 -0.50 23.37
CA HIS A 90 -0.39 0.13 22.88
C HIS A 90 -0.63 1.63 22.70
N ILE A 91 -0.03 2.46 23.55
CA ILE A 91 -0.32 3.89 23.65
C ILE A 91 0.88 4.73 23.24
N ILE A 92 0.67 5.57 22.22
CA ILE A 92 1.58 6.64 21.83
C ILE A 92 0.98 7.98 22.24
N THR A 93 1.78 8.82 22.90
CA THR A 93 1.37 10.16 23.33
C THR A 93 2.11 11.25 22.57
N VAL A 94 1.37 12.15 21.95
CA VAL A 94 1.90 13.34 21.27
C VAL A 94 1.87 14.51 22.26
N LYS A 95 3.04 15.12 22.45
CA LYS A 95 3.27 16.29 23.29
C LYS A 95 3.98 17.33 22.42
N GLY A 96 3.36 18.49 22.21
CA GLY A 96 3.82 19.49 21.24
C GLY A 96 3.41 19.18 19.80
N ASP A 97 3.81 20.05 18.88
CA ASP A 97 3.42 20.00 17.48
C ASP A 97 4.27 18.98 16.72
N GLN A 98 3.62 18.11 15.95
CA GLN A 98 4.23 17.01 15.22
C GLN A 98 3.67 16.96 13.79
N THR A 99 4.44 16.33 12.90
CA THR A 99 4.01 16.11 11.51
C THR A 99 4.48 14.74 11.03
N CYS A 100 3.64 14.04 10.27
CA CYS A 100 4.01 12.82 9.59
C CYS A 100 3.33 12.71 8.22
N GLY A 101 3.73 11.72 7.43
CA GLY A 101 3.01 11.30 6.23
C GLY A 101 1.72 10.56 6.58
N ASN A 102 1.51 9.40 5.97
CA ASN A 102 0.36 8.55 6.28
C ASN A 102 0.38 8.08 7.74
N LEU A 103 -0.79 8.00 8.36
CA LEU A 103 -0.95 7.48 9.70
C LEU A 103 -1.92 6.31 9.69
N THR A 104 -1.45 5.15 10.14
CA THR A 104 -2.24 3.96 10.40
C THR A 104 -2.25 3.68 11.89
N ILE A 105 -3.42 3.38 12.46
CA ILE A 105 -3.59 2.94 13.83
C ILE A 105 -4.29 1.59 13.78
N ASP A 106 -3.58 0.53 14.16
CA ASP A 106 -4.13 -0.82 14.18
C ASP A 106 -5.16 -0.99 15.31
N GLU A 107 -5.93 -2.08 15.26
CA GLU A 107 -6.78 -2.54 16.36
C GLU A 107 -5.99 -2.60 17.67
N ASP A 108 -6.57 -2.10 18.78
CA ASP A 108 -5.90 -1.94 20.09
C ASP A 108 -4.70 -0.97 20.15
N GLY A 109 -4.34 -0.34 19.04
CA GLY A 109 -3.50 0.84 18.99
C GLY A 109 -4.23 2.06 19.55
N ARG A 110 -3.47 2.96 20.20
CA ARG A 110 -3.99 4.18 20.83
C ARG A 110 -3.07 5.36 20.55
N LEU A 111 -3.65 6.43 20.01
CA LEU A 111 -2.98 7.72 19.83
C LEU A 111 -3.59 8.76 20.75
N TYR A 112 -2.80 9.24 21.71
CA TYR A 112 -3.23 10.24 22.67
C TYR A 112 -2.60 11.60 22.36
N LEU A 113 -3.44 12.61 22.16
CA LEU A 113 -3.04 14.00 21.94
C LEU A 113 -3.09 14.73 23.29
N ASP A 114 -1.94 15.03 23.87
CA ASP A 114 -1.83 15.70 25.17
C ASP A 114 -2.03 17.21 25.05
N THR A 115 -3.29 17.65 25.15
CA THR A 115 -3.65 19.06 25.02
C THR A 115 -3.32 19.87 26.27
N THR A 116 -2.89 19.22 27.36
CA THR A 116 -2.47 19.90 28.59
C THR A 116 -1.19 20.69 28.41
N VAL A 117 -0.36 20.28 27.45
CA VAL A 117 0.91 20.94 27.09
C VAL A 117 0.83 21.71 25.78
N GLY A 118 -0.34 21.72 25.12
CA GLY A 118 -0.50 22.15 23.74
C GLY A 118 0.12 21.14 22.78
N CYS A 119 -0.68 20.60 21.88
CA CYS A 119 -0.18 19.69 20.85
C CYS A 119 -1.03 19.76 19.59
N GLU A 120 -0.37 19.55 18.45
CA GLU A 120 -0.99 19.33 17.16
C GLU A 120 -0.30 18.12 16.50
N LEU A 121 -1.06 17.22 15.89
CA LEU A 121 -0.49 16.24 14.96
C LEU A 121 -1.05 16.54 13.58
N LYS A 122 -0.16 16.94 12.67
CA LYS A 122 -0.51 17.26 11.29
C LYS A 122 -0.10 16.11 10.37
N LEU A 123 -1.01 15.67 9.51
CA LEU A 123 -0.64 14.81 8.39
C LEU A 123 -0.25 15.69 7.18
N ASP A 124 0.67 15.20 6.37
CA ASP A 124 1.07 15.88 5.13
C ASP A 124 -0.10 16.04 4.15
N ASP A 125 0.04 16.97 3.21
CA ASP A 125 -0.97 17.16 2.16
C ASP A 125 -1.10 15.88 1.32
N GLY A 126 -2.34 15.40 1.17
CA GLY A 126 -2.66 14.14 0.50
C GLY A 126 -2.36 12.87 1.31
N ALA A 127 -1.89 12.98 2.56
CA ALA A 127 -1.73 11.83 3.43
C ALA A 127 -3.09 11.27 3.90
N THR A 128 -3.12 9.98 4.16
CA THR A 128 -4.32 9.27 4.64
C THR A 128 -4.23 8.93 6.11
N LEU A 129 -5.36 9.00 6.81
CA LEU A 129 -5.56 8.44 8.14
C LEU A 129 -6.37 7.15 8.03
N ASP A 130 -5.80 6.04 8.48
CA ASP A 130 -6.49 4.76 8.66
C ASP A 130 -6.51 4.44 10.16
N ASN A 131 -7.70 4.26 10.74
CA ASN A 131 -7.84 4.13 12.20
C ASN A 131 -8.81 3.01 12.57
N ASP A 132 -8.24 1.87 12.94
CA ASP A 132 -8.89 0.73 13.55
C ASP A 132 -8.75 0.71 15.08
N GLY A 133 -8.03 1.68 15.65
CA GLY A 133 -7.80 1.85 17.09
C GLY A 133 -8.62 2.98 17.72
N GLU A 134 -8.02 3.66 18.72
CA GLU A 134 -8.62 4.86 19.35
C GLU A 134 -7.67 6.06 19.25
N ILE A 135 -8.25 7.22 18.91
CA ILE A 135 -7.62 8.54 19.04
C ILE A 135 -8.32 9.28 20.17
N LYS A 136 -7.55 9.82 21.11
CA LYS A 136 -8.10 10.50 22.28
C LYS A 136 -7.33 11.75 22.64
N TYR A 137 -8.05 12.81 23.00
CA TYR A 137 -7.46 14.00 23.60
C TYR A 137 -7.34 13.84 25.12
N ILE A 138 -6.17 14.13 25.67
CA ILE A 138 -5.95 14.22 27.12
C ILE A 138 -6.00 15.70 27.50
N ALA A 139 -7.03 16.10 28.25
CA ALA A 139 -7.19 17.46 28.77
C ALA A 139 -7.23 17.48 30.31
N THR A 140 -6.81 18.58 30.94
CA THR A 140 -7.02 18.78 32.37
C THR A 140 -8.44 19.26 32.64
N GLY A 141 -9.19 18.51 33.47
CA GLY A 141 -10.33 19.05 34.21
C GLY A 141 -11.65 19.28 33.46
N VAL A 142 -11.75 18.95 32.17
CA VAL A 142 -13.03 18.91 31.45
C VAL A 142 -13.07 17.65 30.57
N PRO A 143 -14.00 16.71 30.79
CA PRO A 143 -14.28 15.63 29.85
C PRO A 143 -15.15 16.19 28.72
N ASP A 144 -14.58 17.01 27.84
CA ASP A 144 -15.20 17.28 26.55
C ASP A 144 -14.62 16.20 25.61
N GLN A 145 -15.26 15.06 25.38
CA GLN A 145 -16.48 14.96 24.54
C GLN A 145 -16.49 15.97 23.40
N ASN A 146 -15.38 16.06 22.68
CA ASN A 146 -15.45 16.24 21.24
C ASN A 146 -14.90 14.98 20.62
N ASP A 147 -15.83 14.05 20.37
CA ASP A 147 -15.66 12.96 19.42
C ASP A 147 -14.86 13.50 18.23
N ALA A 148 -13.63 13.02 18.08
CA ALA A 148 -12.81 13.34 16.94
C ALA A 148 -13.63 13.04 15.69
N THR A 149 -14.09 14.08 15.01
CA THR A 149 -14.91 13.93 13.82
C THR A 149 -13.96 13.48 12.72
N LEU A 150 -13.96 12.19 12.39
CA LEU A 150 -13.28 11.66 11.21
C LEU A 150 -14.04 12.16 9.98
N THR A 151 -13.67 13.31 9.45
CA THR A 151 -14.13 13.74 8.13
C THR A 151 -13.14 13.27 7.08
N SER A 152 -13.45 12.20 6.36
CA SER A 152 -12.78 11.90 5.11
C SER A 152 -13.15 12.97 4.08
N ALA A 153 -12.16 13.68 3.56
CA ALA A 153 -12.34 14.55 2.41
C ALA A 153 -12.32 13.68 1.15
N GLY A 154 -13.50 13.36 0.61
CA GLY A 154 -13.65 12.97 -0.79
C GLY A 154 -14.03 11.51 -1.03
N MET A 155 -15.21 11.34 -1.63
CA MET A 155 -15.56 10.21 -2.50
C MET A 155 -14.80 10.29 -3.82
#